data_AF-A0A970PRA0-F1
#
_entry.id   AF-A0A970PRA0-F1
#
_cell.length_a   1.000
_cell.length_b   1.000
_cell.length_c   1.000
_cell.angle_alpha   90.00
_cell.angle_beta   90.00
_cell.angle_gamma   90.00
#
_symmetry.space_group_name_H-M   'P 1'
#
loop_
_entity.id
_entity.type
_entity.pdbx_description
1 polymer ?
#
loop_
_entity_poly.entity_id
_entity_poly.type
_entity_poly.pdbx_seq_one_letter_code
_entity_poly.pdbx_strand_id
1 'polypeptide(L)'
;MNTPETTFGALEKARALLSNPTPLHQDCGHLCGASCCRGEGAENRGGMLLYPGEETLYVPLPEGFAITRDTSVMPEGRLLTCRGSCFRGDRPLACRLFPLAVFLEEGGEPTLALDPRAWPVCPLMPSGMDGLSPEFVGAAAEAAQVLAGAPGTREFLIRQTAHIRWLHRPLWESGAVS
;
A
#
# COMPACT_ATOMS: atom_id res chain seq x y z
N MET A 1 8.44 16.39 -18.19
CA MET A 1 7.33 15.85 -19.00
C MET A 1 6.48 15.01 -18.06
N ASN A 2 5.29 15.51 -17.68
CA ASN A 2 4.39 14.87 -16.72
C ASN A 2 3.31 14.10 -17.51
N THR A 3 3.63 12.90 -17.99
CA THR A 3 2.67 12.10 -18.78
C THR A 3 2.13 10.93 -17.95
N PRO A 4 0.86 10.51 -18.19
CA PRO A 4 0.30 9.30 -17.58
C PRO A 4 1.14 8.04 -17.85
N GLU A 5 1.81 7.98 -19.00
CA GLU A 5 2.68 6.87 -19.40
C GLU A 5 3.86 6.67 -18.44
N THR A 6 4.51 7.75 -17.99
CA THR A 6 5.63 7.63 -17.03
C THR A 6 5.16 7.18 -15.65
N THR A 7 3.94 7.58 -15.26
CA THR A 7 3.29 7.17 -14.02
C THR A 7 2.98 5.67 -14.04
N PHE A 8 2.38 5.18 -15.12
CA PHE A 8 2.06 3.77 -15.26
C PHE A 8 3.33 2.90 -15.37
N GLY A 9 4.34 3.34 -16.12
CA GLY A 9 5.62 2.61 -16.22
C GLY A 9 6.34 2.49 -14.86
N ALA A 10 6.29 3.53 -14.02
CA ALA A 10 6.83 3.47 -12.66
C ALA A 10 6.05 2.47 -11.78
N LEU A 11 4.72 2.46 -11.89
CA LEU A 11 3.85 1.50 -11.21
C LEU A 11 4.18 0.05 -11.61
N GLU A 12 4.28 -0.25 -12.91
CA GLU A 12 4.61 -1.60 -13.39
C GLU A 12 5.98 -2.06 -12.88
N LYS A 13 6.99 -1.17 -12.95
CA LYS A 13 8.33 -1.47 -12.44
C LYS A 13 8.31 -1.73 -10.93
N ALA A 14 7.61 -0.92 -10.14
CA ALA A 14 7.46 -1.13 -8.71
C ALA A 14 6.77 -2.47 -8.38
N ARG A 15 5.71 -2.83 -9.12
CA ARG A 15 5.03 -4.12 -9.00
C ARG A 15 5.93 -5.30 -9.35
N ALA A 16 6.82 -5.15 -10.32
CA ALA A 16 7.78 -6.18 -10.72
C ALA A 16 8.86 -6.41 -9.66
N LEU A 17 9.43 -5.33 -9.08
CA LEU A 17 10.39 -5.41 -7.97
C LEU A 17 9.82 -6.18 -6.79
N LEU A 18 8.54 -5.96 -6.49
CA LEU A 18 7.82 -6.59 -5.40
C LEU A 18 7.03 -7.82 -5.84
N SER A 19 7.39 -8.49 -6.94
CA SER A 19 6.67 -9.66 -7.48
C SER A 19 6.90 -10.96 -6.70
N ASN A 20 8.09 -11.13 -6.14
CA ASN A 20 8.51 -12.30 -5.37
C ASN A 20 8.78 -12.00 -3.89
N PRO A 21 9.57 -10.96 -3.51
CA PRO A 21 10.01 -10.83 -2.13
C PRO A 21 8.83 -10.55 -1.20
N THR A 22 8.83 -11.19 -0.03
CA THR A 22 7.74 -11.10 0.96
C THR A 22 8.29 -10.71 2.34
N PRO A 23 7.44 -10.17 3.25
CA PRO A 23 7.87 -9.74 4.58
C PRO A 23 8.64 -10.80 5.37
N LEU A 24 8.33 -12.09 5.15
CA LEU A 24 9.05 -13.24 5.67
C LEU A 24 9.41 -14.20 4.53
N HIS A 25 10.38 -15.08 4.75
CA HIS A 25 10.72 -16.18 3.82
C HIS A 25 9.63 -17.26 3.71
N GLN A 26 8.69 -17.26 4.66
CA GLN A 26 7.53 -18.16 4.68
C GLN A 26 6.24 -17.33 4.63
N ASP A 27 5.11 -17.98 4.35
CA ASP A 27 3.81 -17.30 4.37
C ASP A 27 3.50 -16.76 5.77
N CYS A 28 3.55 -15.42 5.91
CA CYS A 28 3.24 -14.73 7.16
C CYS A 28 1.77 -14.89 7.59
N GLY A 29 0.89 -15.30 6.66
CA GLY A 29 -0.49 -15.65 6.95
C GLY A 29 -0.62 -16.78 7.98
N HIS A 30 0.35 -17.69 8.07
CA HIS A 30 0.33 -18.74 9.10
C HIS A 30 0.41 -18.19 10.54
N LEU A 31 0.97 -17.00 10.74
CA LEU A 31 1.12 -16.39 12.07
C LEU A 31 -0.18 -15.76 12.58
N CYS A 32 -1.02 -15.22 11.68
CA CYS A 32 -2.26 -14.52 12.03
C CYS A 32 -3.52 -15.15 11.44
N GLY A 33 -3.41 -16.34 10.85
CA GLY A 33 -4.49 -16.94 10.06
C GLY A 33 -4.94 -16.01 8.93
N ALA A 34 -4.00 -15.40 8.22
CA ALA A 34 -4.25 -14.49 7.10
C ALA A 34 -5.18 -13.31 7.43
N SER A 35 -5.07 -12.70 8.61
CA SER A 35 -6.00 -11.65 9.07
C SER A 35 -6.10 -10.45 8.13
N CYS A 36 -5.02 -10.01 7.49
CA CYS A 36 -5.05 -8.93 6.49
C CYS A 36 -5.65 -9.37 5.14
N CYS A 37 -5.76 -10.68 4.90
CA CYS A 37 -6.37 -11.29 3.73
C CYS A 37 -7.70 -11.97 4.08
N ARG A 38 -8.32 -11.76 5.25
CA ARG A 38 -9.66 -12.32 5.52
C ARG A 38 -10.71 -11.39 4.94
N GLY A 39 -11.31 -11.79 3.81
CA GLY A 39 -12.30 -11.00 3.07
C GLY A 39 -13.76 -11.21 3.45
N GLU A 40 -14.07 -11.80 4.63
CA GLU A 40 -15.45 -12.10 5.04
C GLU A 40 -15.87 -11.37 6.32
N GLY A 41 -17.06 -10.74 6.28
CA GLY A 41 -17.73 -10.10 7.41
C GLY A 41 -18.43 -8.78 7.06
N ALA A 42 -19.55 -8.48 7.74
CA ALA A 42 -20.39 -7.28 7.52
C ALA A 42 -19.67 -5.93 7.76
N GLU A 43 -18.42 -5.96 8.25
CA GLU A 43 -17.64 -4.76 8.56
C GLU A 43 -16.54 -4.45 7.55
N ASN A 44 -16.32 -5.33 6.54
CA ASN A 44 -15.44 -5.15 5.37
C ASN A 44 -14.23 -4.21 5.64
N ARG A 45 -13.46 -4.49 6.70
CA ARG A 45 -12.35 -3.64 7.18
C ARG A 45 -11.04 -3.84 6.39
N GLY A 46 -11.12 -4.49 5.23
CA GLY A 46 -9.98 -4.83 4.39
C GLY A 46 -10.08 -4.15 3.03
N GLY A 47 -8.94 -3.75 2.49
CA GLY A 47 -8.84 -3.17 1.16
C GLY A 47 -7.51 -2.44 1.00
N MET A 48 -7.10 -2.27 -0.24
CA MET A 48 -5.87 -1.56 -0.57
C MET A 48 -6.19 -0.46 -1.56
N LEU A 49 -5.76 0.76 -1.22
CA LEU A 49 -5.81 1.88 -2.17
C LEU A 49 -4.94 1.53 -3.36
N LEU A 50 -5.52 1.68 -4.54
CA LEU A 50 -4.81 1.50 -5.80
C LEU A 50 -3.93 2.71 -6.06
N TYR A 51 -2.73 2.45 -6.58
CA TYR A 51 -1.89 3.51 -7.13
C TYR A 51 -2.53 4.08 -8.42
N PRO A 52 -2.25 5.34 -8.78
CA PRO A 52 -2.82 5.94 -9.99
C PRO A 52 -2.61 5.08 -11.25
N GLY A 53 -3.71 4.69 -11.89
CA GLY A 53 -3.71 3.86 -13.10
C GLY A 53 -3.65 2.34 -12.86
N GLU A 54 -3.51 1.89 -11.62
CA GLU A 54 -3.41 0.47 -11.29
C GLU A 54 -4.71 -0.30 -11.55
N GLU A 55 -5.86 0.36 -11.51
CA GLU A 55 -7.16 -0.22 -11.84
C GLU A 55 -7.22 -0.80 -13.26
N THR A 56 -6.39 -0.31 -14.18
CA THR A 56 -6.32 -0.79 -15.56
C THR A 56 -5.77 -2.21 -15.67
N LEU A 57 -5.03 -2.68 -14.66
CA LEU A 57 -4.50 -4.04 -14.57
C LEU A 57 -5.57 -5.08 -14.18
N TYR A 58 -6.77 -4.62 -13.82
CA TYR A 58 -7.88 -5.43 -13.37
C TYR A 58 -8.99 -5.53 -14.41
N VAL A 59 -8.60 -5.70 -15.68
CA VAL A 59 -9.49 -5.86 -16.83
C VAL A 59 -9.08 -7.10 -17.63
N PRO A 60 -9.84 -8.22 -17.56
CA PRO A 60 -11.04 -8.41 -16.75
C PRO A 60 -10.71 -8.46 -15.25
N LEU A 61 -11.69 -8.10 -14.41
CA LEU A 61 -11.55 -8.15 -12.95
C LEU A 61 -11.47 -9.64 -12.50
N PRO A 62 -10.43 -10.06 -11.75
CA PRO A 62 -10.33 -11.42 -11.26
C PRO A 62 -11.50 -11.80 -10.34
N GLU A 63 -11.86 -13.09 -10.32
CA GLU A 63 -12.93 -13.57 -9.46
C GLU A 63 -12.63 -13.29 -7.97
N GLY A 64 -13.64 -12.83 -7.24
CA GLY A 64 -13.51 -12.49 -5.81
C GLY A 64 -12.85 -11.14 -5.54
N PHE A 65 -12.53 -10.36 -6.57
CA PHE A 65 -12.09 -8.98 -6.44
C PHE A 65 -13.27 -8.02 -6.63
N ALA A 66 -13.21 -6.88 -5.95
CA ALA A 66 -14.10 -5.75 -6.19
C ALA A 66 -13.30 -4.44 -6.13
N ILE A 67 -13.67 -3.48 -6.97
CA ILE A 67 -13.09 -2.14 -6.97
C ILE A 67 -14.21 -1.14 -6.67
N THR A 68 -14.02 -0.33 -5.64
CA THR A 68 -14.93 0.74 -5.25
C THR A 68 -14.24 2.10 -5.33
N ARG A 69 -15.03 3.17 -5.40
CA ARG A 69 -14.50 4.54 -5.32
C ARG A 69 -14.08 4.85 -3.88
N ASP A 70 -12.88 5.37 -3.71
CA ASP A 70 -12.37 5.83 -2.42
C ASP A 70 -11.57 7.12 -2.63
N THR A 71 -12.07 8.23 -2.11
CA THR A 71 -11.49 9.55 -2.33
C THR A 71 -10.70 10.07 -1.13
N SER A 72 -10.31 9.19 -0.20
CA SER A 72 -9.61 9.56 1.03
C SER A 72 -8.21 10.17 0.77
N VAL A 73 -7.55 9.75 -0.31
CA VAL A 73 -6.20 10.21 -0.70
C VAL A 73 -6.23 11.01 -2.01
N MET A 74 -6.89 10.50 -3.05
CA MET A 74 -6.98 11.13 -4.38
C MET A 74 -8.45 11.34 -4.79
N PRO A 75 -8.81 12.41 -5.51
CA PRO A 75 -10.18 12.62 -6.00
C PRO A 75 -10.73 11.46 -6.86
N GLU A 76 -9.86 10.84 -7.65
CA GLU A 76 -10.17 9.66 -8.46
C GLU A 76 -9.65 8.35 -7.87
N GLY A 77 -9.40 8.34 -6.56
CA GLY A 77 -8.92 7.15 -5.88
C GLY A 77 -9.90 5.97 -5.97
N ARG A 78 -9.31 4.78 -5.89
CA ARG A 78 -10.01 3.49 -5.94
C ARG A 78 -9.47 2.61 -4.83
N LEU A 79 -10.36 1.85 -4.22
CA LEU A 79 -10.04 0.83 -3.23
C LEU A 79 -10.32 -0.53 -3.84
N LEU A 80 -9.34 -1.42 -3.79
CA LEU A 80 -9.51 -2.80 -4.18
C LEU A 80 -9.72 -3.66 -2.94
N THR A 81 -10.77 -4.48 -2.96
CA THR A 81 -11.03 -5.51 -1.96
C THR A 81 -10.98 -6.89 -2.61
N CYS A 82 -10.63 -7.91 -1.83
CA CYS A 82 -10.60 -9.30 -2.28
C CYS A 82 -11.17 -10.24 -1.21
N ARG A 83 -11.62 -11.43 -1.62
CA ARG A 83 -12.12 -12.48 -0.69
C ARG A 83 -11.03 -13.16 0.14
N GLY A 84 -9.76 -12.86 -0.13
CA GLY A 84 -8.62 -13.40 0.62
C GLY A 84 -7.85 -14.52 -0.04
N SER A 85 -8.46 -15.22 -1.00
CA SER A 85 -7.80 -16.18 -1.86
C SER A 85 -7.42 -15.51 -3.18
N CYS A 86 -6.23 -14.92 -3.24
CA CYS A 86 -5.69 -14.31 -4.47
C CYS A 86 -4.27 -14.78 -4.77
N PHE A 87 -3.95 -14.95 -6.06
CA PHE A 87 -2.57 -15.15 -6.47
C PHE A 87 -1.77 -13.89 -6.22
N ARG A 88 -0.50 -14.07 -5.85
CA ARG A 88 0.39 -12.95 -5.51
C ARG A 88 0.52 -11.96 -6.68
N GLY A 89 0.51 -12.45 -7.92
CA GLY A 89 0.55 -11.65 -9.14
C GLY A 89 -0.67 -10.75 -9.38
N ASP A 90 -1.81 -11.09 -8.78
CA ASP A 90 -3.04 -10.29 -8.88
C ASP A 90 -3.14 -9.24 -7.77
N ARG A 91 -2.31 -9.35 -6.72
CA ARG A 91 -2.34 -8.42 -5.59
C ARG A 91 -2.04 -6.99 -6.06
N PRO A 92 -2.76 -5.98 -5.57
CA PRO A 92 -2.40 -4.57 -5.79
C PRO A 92 -1.06 -4.28 -5.13
N LEU A 93 -0.38 -3.23 -5.56
CA LEU A 93 0.96 -2.89 -5.12
C LEU A 93 1.00 -2.66 -3.61
N ALA A 94 -0.01 -2.00 -3.03
CA ALA A 94 -0.11 -1.82 -1.60
C ALA A 94 -0.23 -3.17 -0.82
N CYS A 95 -0.90 -4.19 -1.38
CA CYS A 95 -0.89 -5.55 -0.79
C CYS A 95 0.51 -6.18 -0.84
N ARG A 96 1.33 -5.86 -1.84
CA ARG A 96 2.70 -6.36 -1.97
C ARG A 96 3.67 -5.61 -1.06
N LEU A 97 3.40 -4.34 -0.74
CA LEU A 97 4.20 -3.51 0.17
C LEU A 97 3.88 -3.78 1.65
N PHE A 98 2.66 -4.21 1.98
CA PHE A 98 2.25 -4.45 3.36
C PHE A 98 3.20 -5.44 4.08
N PRO A 99 3.66 -5.15 5.31
CA PRO A 99 3.18 -4.13 6.25
C PRO A 99 3.93 -2.79 6.19
N LEU A 100 4.67 -2.50 5.12
CA LEU A 100 5.34 -1.22 4.92
C LEU A 100 4.43 -0.23 4.18
N ALA A 101 4.67 1.05 4.43
CA ALA A 101 4.18 2.15 3.62
C ALA A 101 5.35 3.04 3.19
N VAL A 102 5.18 3.72 2.05
CA VAL A 102 6.13 4.70 1.55
C VAL A 102 5.67 6.08 2.03
N PHE A 103 6.56 6.79 2.71
CA PHE A 103 6.36 8.15 3.18
C PHE A 103 7.18 9.11 2.33
N LEU A 104 6.57 10.21 1.92
CA LEU A 104 7.20 11.22 1.08
C LEU A 104 6.67 12.61 1.44
N GLU A 105 7.56 13.48 1.92
CA GLU A 105 7.26 14.90 2.09
C GLU A 105 7.35 15.63 0.75
N GLU A 106 6.68 16.78 0.66
CA GLU A 106 6.79 17.65 -0.50
C GLU A 106 8.26 18.09 -0.71
N GLY A 107 8.77 17.90 -1.93
CA GLY A 107 10.17 18.17 -2.26
C GLY A 107 11.21 17.21 -1.66
N GLY A 108 10.80 16.22 -0.85
CA GLY A 108 11.71 15.28 -0.19
C GLY A 108 12.04 14.02 -1.00
N GLU A 109 12.81 13.13 -0.36
CA GLU A 109 13.08 11.76 -0.83
C GLU A 109 12.15 10.75 -0.17
N PRO A 110 11.79 9.64 -0.84
CA PRO A 110 10.89 8.66 -0.26
C PRO A 110 11.60 7.88 0.85
N THR A 111 10.88 7.63 1.93
CA THR A 111 11.31 6.82 3.07
C THR A 111 10.35 5.65 3.28
N LEU A 112 10.86 4.55 3.82
CA LEU A 112 10.03 3.43 4.24
C LEU A 112 9.86 3.45 5.74
N ALA A 113 8.65 3.13 6.18
CA ALA A 113 8.37 2.79 7.56
C ALA A 113 7.27 1.72 7.62
N LEU A 114 7.12 1.09 8.79
CA LEU A 114 5.95 0.27 9.07
C LEU A 114 4.68 1.12 8.89
N ASP A 115 3.71 0.60 8.16
CA ASP A 115 2.41 1.24 7.98
C ASP A 115 1.67 1.23 9.31
N PRO A 116 1.41 2.39 9.94
CA PRO A 116 0.75 2.45 11.23
C PRO A 116 -0.65 1.80 11.22
N ARG A 117 -1.31 1.75 10.05
CA ARG A 117 -2.61 1.09 9.86
C ARG A 117 -2.53 -0.43 9.98
N ALA A 118 -1.32 -1.01 9.94
CA ALA A 118 -1.10 -2.44 10.10
C ALA A 118 -1.07 -2.89 11.58
N TRP A 119 -0.87 -1.99 12.55
CA TRP A 119 -0.84 -2.32 13.99
C TRP A 119 -1.99 -3.19 14.50
N PRO A 120 -3.27 -2.93 14.16
CA PRO A 120 -4.37 -3.76 14.65
C PRO A 120 -4.49 -5.13 13.97
N VAL A 121 -3.68 -5.43 12.94
CA VAL A 121 -3.91 -6.59 12.06
C VAL A 121 -2.67 -7.46 11.81
N CYS A 122 -1.47 -6.89 11.79
CA CYS A 122 -0.25 -7.58 11.41
C CYS A 122 0.59 -7.95 12.65
N PRO A 123 0.90 -9.25 12.86
CA PRO A 123 1.70 -9.69 14.00
C PRO A 123 3.19 -9.33 13.88
N LEU A 124 3.64 -8.80 12.73
CA LEU A 124 5.03 -8.42 12.50
C LEU A 124 5.39 -7.04 13.04
N MET A 125 4.38 -6.22 13.36
CA MET A 125 4.58 -4.83 13.79
C MET A 125 5.51 -4.68 15.01
N PRO A 126 5.41 -5.53 16.06
CA PRO A 126 6.32 -5.44 17.21
C PRO A 126 7.79 -5.70 16.89
N SER A 127 8.08 -6.43 15.81
CA SER A 127 9.45 -6.78 15.42
C SER A 127 10.18 -5.64 14.69
N GLY A 128 9.49 -4.55 14.35
CA GLY A 128 10.09 -3.47 13.58
C GLY A 128 10.40 -3.88 12.13
N MET A 129 11.05 -2.98 11.39
CA MET A 129 11.56 -3.30 10.05
C MET A 129 12.70 -4.33 10.08
N ASP A 130 13.48 -4.37 11.17
CA ASP A 130 14.57 -5.33 11.36
C ASP A 130 14.08 -6.79 11.44
N GLY A 131 12.81 -7.00 11.79
CA GLY A 131 12.17 -8.31 11.78
C GLY A 131 11.66 -8.76 10.40
N LEU A 132 11.76 -7.92 9.37
CA LEU A 132 11.33 -8.23 8.00
C LEU A 132 12.51 -8.76 7.18
N SER A 133 12.20 -9.49 6.10
CA SER A 133 13.22 -9.92 5.15
C SER A 133 14.01 -8.72 4.58
N PRO A 134 15.35 -8.72 4.63
CA PRO A 134 16.17 -7.67 4.03
C PRO A 134 15.95 -7.54 2.51
N GLU A 135 15.69 -8.65 1.82
CA GLU A 135 15.37 -8.65 0.39
C GLU A 135 14.06 -7.89 0.12
N PHE A 136 13.06 -8.11 0.97
CA PHE A 136 11.79 -7.40 0.89
C PHE A 136 11.92 -5.91 1.18
N VAL A 137 12.65 -5.54 2.25
CA VAL A 137 12.89 -4.13 2.58
C VAL A 137 13.67 -3.44 1.46
N GLY A 138 14.68 -4.10 0.89
CA GLY A 138 15.45 -3.59 -0.25
C GLY A 138 14.59 -3.37 -1.50
N ALA A 139 13.78 -4.36 -1.88
CA ALA A 139 12.86 -4.25 -3.02
C ALA A 139 11.81 -3.17 -2.81
N ALA A 140 11.27 -3.03 -1.59
CA ALA A 140 10.35 -1.96 -1.25
C ALA A 140 11.02 -0.58 -1.35
N ALA A 141 12.29 -0.46 -0.97
CA ALA A 141 13.02 0.81 -1.02
C ALA A 141 13.28 1.22 -2.48
N GLU A 142 13.66 0.27 -3.33
CA GLU A 142 13.82 0.52 -4.76
C GLU A 142 12.47 0.88 -5.41
N ALA A 143 11.39 0.16 -5.07
CA ALA A 143 10.04 0.49 -5.53
C ALA A 143 9.64 1.91 -5.10
N ALA A 144 9.94 2.32 -3.87
CA ALA A 144 9.67 3.66 -3.38
C ALA A 144 10.38 4.75 -4.20
N GLN A 145 11.65 4.54 -4.55
CA GLN A 145 12.43 5.43 -5.41
C GLN A 145 11.84 5.55 -6.82
N VAL A 146 11.47 4.42 -7.42
CA VAL A 146 10.81 4.38 -8.73
C VAL A 146 9.49 5.15 -8.73
N LEU A 147 8.64 4.92 -7.73
CA LEU A 147 7.35 5.59 -7.59
C LEU A 147 7.52 7.10 -7.35
N ALA A 148 8.48 7.52 -6.52
CA ALA A 148 8.71 8.93 -6.23
C ALA A 148 9.28 9.71 -7.43
N GLY A 149 9.86 9.02 -8.41
CA GLY A 149 10.40 9.60 -9.65
C GLY A 149 9.35 9.93 -10.72
N ALA A 150 8.15 9.37 -10.63
CA ALA A 150 7.07 9.66 -11.58
C ALA A 150 6.01 10.59 -10.97
N PRO A 151 5.57 11.67 -11.67
CA PRO A 151 4.74 12.72 -11.06
C PRO A 151 3.43 12.25 -10.42
N GLY A 152 2.67 11.36 -11.10
CA GLY A 152 1.37 10.91 -10.59
C GLY A 152 1.49 10.02 -9.34
N THR A 153 2.44 9.09 -9.33
CA THR A 153 2.73 8.27 -8.16
C THR A 153 3.37 9.09 -7.04
N ARG A 154 4.21 10.07 -7.36
CA ARG A 154 4.79 11.00 -6.39
C ARG A 154 3.70 11.81 -5.67
N GLU A 155 2.75 12.38 -6.40
CA GLU A 155 1.62 13.10 -5.80
C GLU A 155 0.81 12.17 -4.88
N PHE A 156 0.51 10.95 -5.34
CA PHE A 156 -0.18 9.95 -4.53
C PHE A 156 0.58 9.65 -3.22
N LEU A 157 1.90 9.47 -3.27
CA LEU A 157 2.73 9.21 -2.10
C LEU A 157 2.69 10.37 -1.10
N ILE A 158 2.78 11.62 -1.57
CA ILE A 158 2.68 12.82 -0.72
C ILE A 158 1.31 12.87 -0.02
N ARG A 159 0.23 12.67 -0.78
CA ARG A 159 -1.13 12.69 -0.20
C ARG A 159 -1.38 11.51 0.72
N GLN A 160 -0.87 10.32 0.40
CA GLN A 160 -0.96 9.14 1.26
C GLN A 160 -0.23 9.38 2.58
N THR A 161 0.96 9.97 2.53
CA THR A 161 1.75 10.37 3.71
C THR A 161 0.94 11.28 4.62
N ALA A 162 0.36 12.35 4.06
CA ALA A 162 -0.50 13.27 4.81
C ALA A 162 -1.72 12.56 5.41
N HIS A 163 -2.36 11.67 4.65
CA HIS A 163 -3.52 10.91 5.09
C HIS A 163 -3.20 9.94 6.24
N ILE A 164 -2.11 9.16 6.14
CA ILE A 164 -1.67 8.24 7.20
C ILE A 164 -1.35 9.02 8.49
N ARG A 165 -0.64 10.15 8.38
CA ARG A 165 -0.36 11.02 9.52
C ARG A 165 -1.63 11.59 10.15
N TRP A 166 -2.59 12.02 9.34
CA TRP A 166 -3.87 12.52 9.83
C TRP A 166 -4.64 11.44 10.62
N LEU A 167 -4.65 10.20 10.15
CA LEU A 167 -5.28 9.08 10.87
C LEU A 167 -4.63 8.76 12.22
N HIS A 168 -3.31 8.98 12.32
CA HIS A 168 -2.52 8.67 13.51
C HIS A 168 -2.23 9.88 14.40
N ARG A 169 -2.78 11.05 14.08
CA ARG A 169 -2.59 12.24 14.92
C ARG A 169 -3.20 12.02 16.31
N PRO A 170 -2.55 12.48 17.38
CA PRO A 170 -3.14 12.45 18.70
C PRO A 170 -4.46 13.21 18.74
N LEU A 171 -5.50 12.60 19.36
CA LEU A 171 -6.84 13.21 19.42
C LEU A 171 -6.82 14.56 20.15
N TRP A 172 -5.90 14.75 21.09
CA TRP A 172 -5.77 15.99 21.87
C TRP A 172 -5.07 17.13 21.12
N GLU A 173 -4.42 16.86 19.98
CA GLU A 173 -3.88 17.92 19.11
C GLU A 173 -4.96 18.57 18.23
N SER A 174 -6.21 18.10 18.30
CA SER A 174 -7.35 18.64 17.54
C SER A 174 -8.03 19.84 18.22
N GLY A 175 -7.45 20.42 19.27
CA GLY A 175 -8.01 21.54 20.03
C GLY A 175 -7.56 22.91 19.55
N ALA A 176 -8.11 23.41 18.44
CA ALA A 176 -8.18 24.84 18.12
C ALA A 176 -9.15 25.10 16.95
N VAL A 177 -10.43 24.77 17.13
CA VAL A 177 -11.49 25.49 16.40
C VAL A 177 -12.05 26.49 17.42
N SER A 178 -11.49 27.69 17.39
CA SER A 178 -12.13 28.91 17.89
C SER A 178 -13.03 29.48 16.81
#